data_AF-A0A151ZHL4-F1
#
_entry.id   AF-A0A151ZHL4-F1
#
_cell.length_a   1.000
_cell.length_b   1.000
_cell.length_c   1.000
_cell.angle_alpha   90.00
_cell.angle_beta   90.00
_cell.angle_gamma   90.00
#
_symmetry.space_group_name_H-M   'P 1'
#
loop_
_entity.id
_entity.type
_entity.pdbx_description
1 polymer ?
#
loop_
_entity_poly.entity_id
_entity_poly.type
_entity_poly.pdbx_seq_one_letter_code
_entity_poly.pdbx_strand_id
1 'polypeptide(L)'
;MEENNNNNTNKQVTSKQQTLLIDDKKIRNFMRDIIVNKNQLHHQIQQDSIGVMNELLQSFVEALLCDSISNKIGDNENNQINDISISVPDLYKSMMNLDLGFLLPNRCLKESSGK
;
A
#
# COMPACT_ATOMS: atom_id res chain seq x y z
N MET A 1 -57.21 2.79 17.85
CA MET A 1 -55.82 2.85 18.34
C MET A 1 -54.98 2.30 17.22
N GLU A 2 -54.28 3.19 16.52
CA GLU A 2 -53.45 2.85 15.37
C GLU A 2 -52.06 2.40 15.86
N GLU A 3 -51.64 1.23 15.41
CA GLU A 3 -50.27 0.75 15.48
C GLU A 3 -49.44 1.48 14.42
N ASN A 4 -48.36 2.17 14.82
CA ASN A 4 -47.36 2.66 13.88
C ASN A 4 -45.99 2.08 14.24
N ASN A 5 -45.64 1.02 13.50
CA ASN A 5 -44.31 0.44 13.41
C ASN A 5 -43.39 1.40 12.63
N ASN A 6 -42.51 2.12 13.32
CA ASN A 6 -41.38 2.79 12.68
C ASN A 6 -40.23 1.80 12.51
N ASN A 7 -40.19 1.22 11.32
CA ASN A 7 -39.11 0.38 10.81
C ASN A 7 -37.87 1.26 10.61
N ASN A 8 -37.03 1.34 11.64
CA ASN A 8 -35.75 2.05 11.58
C ASN A 8 -34.80 1.23 10.69
N THR A 9 -34.80 1.57 9.41
CA THR A 9 -34.03 0.89 8.38
C THR A 9 -32.58 1.35 8.50
N ASN A 10 -31.80 0.60 9.28
CA ASN A 10 -30.34 0.66 9.29
C ASN A 10 -29.85 0.28 7.88
N LYS A 11 -29.72 1.27 7.00
CA LYS A 11 -28.92 1.11 5.78
C LYS A 11 -27.46 1.02 6.19
N GLN A 12 -27.00 -0.22 6.36
CA GLN A 12 -25.58 -0.55 6.33
C GLN A 12 -24.98 0.06 5.06
N VAL A 13 -24.17 1.10 5.25
CA VAL A 13 -23.26 1.58 4.22
C VAL A 13 -22.10 0.59 4.20
N THR A 14 -22.24 -0.49 3.45
CA THR A 14 -21.07 -1.28 3.04
C THR A 14 -20.31 -0.44 2.03
N SER A 15 -19.26 0.24 2.50
CA SER A 15 -18.25 0.84 1.61
C SER A 15 -17.73 -0.27 0.70
N LYS A 16 -18.07 -0.22 -0.59
CA LYS A 16 -17.39 -1.05 -1.59
C LYS A 16 -15.96 -0.52 -1.62
N GLN A 17 -15.01 -1.26 -1.04
CA GLN A 17 -13.59 -1.02 -1.27
C GLN A 17 -13.40 -0.99 -2.79
N GLN A 18 -13.09 0.20 -3.31
CA GLN A 18 -12.65 0.34 -4.69
C GLN A 18 -11.23 -0.18 -4.71
N THR A 19 -11.07 -1.45 -5.09
CA THR A 19 -9.78 -2.06 -5.37
C THR A 19 -9.11 -1.20 -6.44
N LEU A 20 -8.08 -0.45 -6.04
CA LEU A 20 -7.34 0.44 -6.93
C LEU A 20 -6.39 -0.45 -7.74
N LEU A 21 -6.96 -1.20 -8.68
CA LEU A 21 -6.24 -2.18 -9.47
C LEU A 21 -5.28 -1.44 -10.39
N ILE A 22 -3.98 -1.64 -10.16
CA ILE A 22 -2.96 -1.23 -11.11
C ILE A 22 -3.21 -2.04 -12.38
N ASP A 23 -3.20 -1.39 -13.55
CA ASP A 23 -3.40 -2.07 -14.83
C ASP A 23 -2.44 -3.27 -14.98
N ASP A 24 -2.99 -4.46 -15.21
CA ASP A 24 -2.25 -5.71 -15.40
C ASP A 24 -1.13 -5.59 -16.44
N LYS A 25 -1.31 -4.76 -17.48
CA LYS A 25 -0.29 -4.49 -18.48
C LYS A 25 0.90 -3.74 -17.87
N LYS A 26 0.64 -2.80 -16.95
CA LYS A 26 1.70 -2.08 -16.22
C LYS A 26 2.42 -3.02 -15.27
N ILE A 27 1.70 -3.87 -14.53
CA ILE A 27 2.32 -4.89 -13.67
C ILE A 27 3.16 -5.86 -14.48
N ARG A 28 2.63 -6.36 -15.60
CA ARG A 28 3.37 -7.26 -16.50
C ARG A 28 4.64 -6.62 -17.03
N ASN A 29 4.58 -5.36 -17.47
CA ASN A 29 5.75 -4.64 -17.95
C ASN A 29 6.76 -4.42 -16.82
N PHE A 30 6.32 -3.99 -15.64
CA PHE A 30 7.18 -3.84 -14.47
C PHE A 30 7.89 -5.14 -14.09
N MET A 31 7.16 -6.26 -14.02
CA MET A 31 7.74 -7.57 -13.75
C MET A 31 8.74 -7.99 -14.84
N ARG A 32 8.41 -7.75 -16.12
CA ARG A 32 9.31 -8.01 -17.24
C ARG A 32 10.58 -7.18 -17.14
N ASP A 33 10.49 -5.90 -16.79
CA ASP A 33 11.65 -5.03 -16.66
C ASP A 33 12.59 -5.54 -15.58
N ILE A 34 12.08 -6.02 -14.44
CA ILE A 34 12.91 -6.62 -13.38
C ILE A 34 13.60 -7.90 -13.85
N ILE A 35 12.87 -8.77 -14.56
CA ILE A 35 13.36 -10.09 -15.01
C ILE A 35 14.38 -9.93 -16.16
N VAL A 36 14.02 -9.18 -17.19
CA VAL A 36 14.81 -9.00 -18.43
C VAL A 36 16.09 -8.22 -18.14
N ASN A 37 16.04 -7.25 -17.22
CA ASN A 37 17.22 -6.46 -16.84
C ASN A 37 18.25 -7.29 -16.04
N LYS A 38 17.96 -8.56 -15.73
CA LYS A 38 18.92 -9.47 -15.09
C LYS A 38 19.46 -10.59 -15.97
N ASN A 39 18.78 -11.00 -17.05
CA ASN A 39 19.28 -11.99 -18.01
C ASN A 39 18.43 -11.93 -19.29
N GLN A 40 19.07 -11.99 -20.46
CA GLN A 40 18.43 -12.02 -21.79
C GLN A 40 17.64 -13.32 -22.04
N LEU A 41 16.62 -13.58 -21.22
CA LEU A 41 15.80 -14.79 -21.27
C LEU A 41 14.38 -14.42 -21.71
N HIS A 42 13.87 -15.17 -22.69
CA HIS A 42 12.46 -15.13 -23.08
C HIS A 42 11.60 -15.74 -21.97
N HIS A 43 11.08 -14.92 -21.07
CA HIS A 43 10.20 -15.37 -20.00
C HIS A 43 8.73 -15.11 -20.33
N GLN A 44 7.91 -16.16 -20.20
CA GLN A 44 6.46 -16.04 -20.10
C GLN A 44 6.07 -15.87 -18.63
N ILE A 45 5.46 -14.73 -18.30
CA ILE A 45 4.85 -14.49 -16.98
C ILE A 45 3.42 -14.99 -17.05
N GLN A 46 3.07 -15.95 -16.19
CA GLN A 46 1.72 -16.48 -16.08
C GLN A 46 0.74 -15.39 -15.64
N GLN A 47 -0.51 -15.46 -16.12
CA GLN A 47 -1.52 -14.46 -15.77
C GLN A 47 -1.81 -14.44 -14.26
N ASP A 48 -1.85 -15.61 -13.63
CA ASP A 48 -2.11 -15.74 -12.20
C ASP A 48 -1.03 -15.03 -11.36
N SER A 49 0.22 -15.05 -11.81
CA SER A 49 1.32 -14.31 -11.15
C SER A 49 1.12 -12.80 -11.21
N ILE A 50 0.46 -12.28 -12.25
CA ILE A 50 0.18 -10.85 -12.39
C ILE A 50 -0.92 -10.44 -11.41
N GLY A 51 -1.97 -11.26 -11.28
CA GLY A 51 -3.03 -11.03 -10.29
C GLY A 51 -2.48 -10.99 -8.88
N VAL A 52 -1.69 -12.01 -8.49
CA VAL A 52 -1.06 -12.07 -7.16
C VAL A 52 -0.14 -10.86 -6.92
N MET A 53 0.65 -10.43 -7.91
CA MET A 53 1.48 -9.24 -7.74
C MET A 53 0.68 -7.96 -7.54
N ASN A 54 -0.50 -7.85 -8.17
CA ASN A 54 -1.39 -6.70 -7.99
C ASN A 54 -1.96 -6.67 -6.57
N GLU A 55 -2.42 -7.82 -6.07
CA GLU A 55 -2.89 -7.97 -4.68
C GLU A 55 -1.80 -7.62 -3.67
N LEU A 56 -0.58 -8.12 -3.87
CA LEU A 56 0.56 -7.83 -3.00
C LEU A 56 0.94 -6.34 -3.00
N LEU A 57 0.93 -5.69 -4.17
CA LEU A 57 1.21 -4.25 -4.27
C LEU A 57 0.14 -3.43 -3.54
N GLN A 58 -1.12 -3.83 -3.66
CA GLN A 58 -2.20 -3.17 -2.95
C GLN A 58 -2.05 -3.33 -1.43
N SER A 59 -1.87 -4.56 -0.94
CA SER A 59 -1.67 -4.81 0.49
C SER A 59 -0.45 -4.07 1.03
N PHE A 60 0.61 -3.95 0.24
CA PHE A 60 1.80 -3.18 0.61
C PHE A 60 1.49 -1.68 0.76
N VAL A 61 0.81 -1.08 -0.21
CA VAL A 61 0.41 0.34 -0.15
C VAL A 61 -0.53 0.60 1.01
N GLU A 62 -1.49 -0.30 1.25
CA GLU A 62 -2.43 -0.22 2.39
C GLU A 62 -1.67 -0.26 3.72
N ALA A 63 -0.76 -1.21 3.91
CA ALA A 63 0.05 -1.32 5.12
C ALA A 63 0.89 -0.06 5.36
N LEU A 64 1.52 0.49 4.31
CA LEU A 64 2.33 1.69 4.41
C LEU A 64 1.51 2.92 4.81
N LEU A 65 0.31 3.09 4.22
CA LEU A 65 -0.59 4.19 4.54
C LEU A 65 -1.17 4.05 5.95
N CYS A 66 -1.57 2.83 6.36
CA CYS A 66 -2.05 2.58 7.71
C CYS A 66 -1.00 2.96 8.76
N ASP A 67 0.24 2.51 8.61
CA ASP A 67 1.32 2.87 9.54
C ASP A 67 1.58 4.39 9.54
N SER A 68 1.57 5.03 8.36
CA SER A 68 1.80 6.48 8.24
C SER A 68 0.72 7.28 8.97
N ILE A 69 -0.54 6.87 8.83
CA ILE A 69 -1.69 7.45 9.52
C ILE A 69 -1.56 7.23 11.03
N SER A 70 -1.28 5.99 11.47
CA SER A 70 -1.12 5.64 12.88
C SER A 70 -0.03 6.46 13.56
N ASN A 71 1.12 6.63 12.92
CA ASN A 71 2.19 7.48 13.43
C ASN A 71 1.72 8.94 13.60
N LYS A 72 0.97 9.46 12.62
CA LYS A 72 0.51 10.85 12.62
C LYS A 72 -0.57 11.13 13.65
N ILE A 73 -1.42 10.14 13.93
CA ILE A 73 -2.41 10.19 15.01
C ILE A 73 -1.69 10.10 16.36
N GLY A 74 -0.74 9.16 16.51
CA GLY A 74 0.05 9.00 17.74
C GLY A 74 0.89 10.23 18.10
N ASP A 75 1.39 10.96 17.11
CA ASP A 75 2.10 12.22 17.32
C ASP A 75 1.16 13.38 17.75
N ASN A 76 -0.18 13.22 17.66
CA ASN A 76 -1.20 14.23 17.98
C ASN A 76 -2.21 13.76 19.06
N GLU A 77 -1.73 13.36 20.24
CA GLU A 77 -2.57 12.82 21.33
C GLU A 77 -3.67 13.79 21.87
N ASN A 78 -3.73 15.05 21.44
CA ASN A 78 -4.61 16.08 22.03
C ASN A 78 -5.51 16.86 21.06
N ASN A 79 -5.57 16.55 19.75
CA ASN A 79 -6.37 17.35 18.81
C ASN A 79 -7.38 16.49 18.03
N GLN A 80 -8.60 17.02 17.86
CA GLN A 80 -9.61 16.47 16.95
C GLN A 80 -9.05 16.49 15.52
N ILE A 81 -8.67 15.31 15.02
CA ILE A 81 -8.11 15.16 13.69
C ILE A 81 -9.25 15.20 12.68
N ASN A 82 -9.54 16.40 12.18
CA ASN A 82 -10.54 16.59 11.13
C ASN A 82 -9.97 16.35 9.73
N ASP A 83 -8.65 16.46 9.54
CA ASP A 83 -7.95 16.22 8.27
C ASP A 83 -6.58 15.55 8.51
N ILE A 84 -6.32 14.42 7.85
CA ILE A 84 -5.01 13.76 7.82
C ILE A 84 -4.37 13.94 6.45
N SER A 85 -3.29 14.71 6.40
CA SER A 85 -2.44 14.83 5.22
C SER A 85 -1.17 14.00 5.40
N ILE A 86 -0.90 13.05 4.50
CA ILE A 86 0.31 12.23 4.51
C ILE A 86 1.37 12.88 3.60
N SER A 87 2.53 13.18 4.16
CA SER A 87 3.68 13.77 3.48
C SER A 87 4.73 12.72 3.12
N VAL A 88 5.69 13.06 2.25
CA VAL A 88 6.80 12.16 1.89
C VAL A 88 7.62 11.71 3.12
N PRO A 89 7.99 12.60 4.07
CA PRO A 89 8.63 12.17 5.32
C PRO A 89 7.84 11.14 6.13
N ASP A 90 6.50 11.23 6.15
CA ASP A 90 5.65 10.27 6.86
C ASP A 90 5.77 8.87 6.24
N LEU A 91 5.75 8.80 4.90
CA LEU A 91 5.96 7.54 4.17
C LEU A 91 7.36 6.96 4.44
N TYR A 92 8.40 7.80 4.49
CA TYR A 92 9.75 7.32 4.81
C TYR A 92 9.89 6.83 6.25
N LYS A 93 9.25 7.51 7.22
CA LYS A 93 9.18 7.05 8.62
C LYS A 93 8.53 5.66 8.68
N SER A 94 7.41 5.47 7.99
CA SER A 94 6.73 4.17 7.92
C SER A 94 7.53 3.09 7.21
N MET A 95 8.26 3.42 6.13
CA MET A 95 9.18 2.47 5.51
C MET A 95 10.29 2.03 6.48
N MET A 96 10.78 2.91 7.36
CA MET A 96 11.74 2.52 8.39
C MET A 96 11.10 1.63 9.47
N ASN A 97 9.89 1.97 9.92
CA ASN A 97 9.18 1.21 10.95
C ASN A 97 8.81 -0.21 10.50
N LEU A 98 8.50 -0.39 9.22
CA LEU A 98 8.17 -1.68 8.62
C LEU A 98 9.41 -2.50 8.22
N ASP A 99 10.61 -2.11 8.66
CA ASP A 99 11.90 -2.72 8.29
C ASP A 99 12.20 -2.72 6.78
N LEU A 100 11.55 -1.83 6.04
CA LEU A 100 11.71 -1.64 4.59
C LEU A 100 12.65 -0.49 4.23
N GLY A 101 13.39 0.02 5.21
CA GLY A 101 14.32 1.14 5.02
C GLY A 101 15.39 0.86 3.96
N PHE A 102 15.70 -0.41 3.68
CA PHE A 102 16.64 -0.81 2.61
C PHE A 102 16.15 -0.46 1.20
N LEU A 103 14.84 -0.24 1.00
CA LEU A 103 14.25 0.18 -0.28
C LEU A 103 14.37 1.69 -0.53
N LEU A 104 14.73 2.48 0.49
CA LEU A 104 14.86 3.92 0.34
C LEU A 104 16.07 4.27 -0.56
N PRO A 105 15.89 5.20 -1.51
CA PRO A 105 16.98 5.63 -2.38
C PRO A 105 18.16 6.16 -1.53
N ASN A 106 19.38 5.74 -1.89
CA ASN A 106 20.65 5.99 -1.20
C ASN A 106 21.08 5.01 -0.07
N ARG A 107 20.40 3.87 0.15
CA ARG A 107 20.95 2.79 1.01
C ARG A 107 21.70 1.67 0.25
N CYS A 108 21.46 1.48 -1.05
CA CYS A 108 22.23 0.52 -1.87
C CYS A 108 23.71 0.87 -2.09
N LEU A 109 24.23 1.93 -1.47
CA LEU A 109 25.60 2.40 -1.61
C LEU A 109 26.17 2.78 -0.24
N LYS A 110 26.28 1.85 0.73
CA LYS A 110 27.23 1.99 1.85
C LYS A 110 27.42 0.78 2.78
N GLU A 111 27.34 -0.46 2.31
CA GLU A 111 27.96 -1.58 3.05
C GLU A 111 28.75 -2.51 2.12
N SER A 112 29.79 -1.93 1.53
CA SER A 112 30.96 -2.68 1.05
C SER A 112 32.24 -1.96 1.48
N SER A 113 32.33 -1.63 2.77
CA SER A 113 33.63 -1.55 3.44
C SER A 113 33.77 -2.80 4.28
N GLY A 114 34.06 -3.92 3.62
CA GLY A 114 34.72 -5.04 4.27
C GLY A 114 35.94 -4.52 5.01
N LYS A 115 35.88 -4.60 6.33
CA LYS A 115 37.02 -4.81 7.20
C LYS A 115 36.67 -5.99 8.10
#